data_AF-A0A1B7KVG7-F1
#
_entry.id   AF-A0A1B7KVG7-F1
#
_cell.length_a   1.000
_cell.length_b   1.000
_cell.length_c   1.000
_cell.angle_alpha   90.00
_cell.angle_beta   90.00
_cell.angle_gamma   90.00
#
_symmetry.space_group_name_H-M   'P 1'
#
loop_
_entity.id
_entity.type
_entity.pdbx_description
1 polymer ?
#
loop_
_entity_poly.entity_id
_entity_poly.type
_entity_poly.pdbx_seq_one_letter_code
_entity_poly.pdbx_strand_id
1 'polypeptide(L)'
;MMKAMISHEGGTTWQQAVRKVIRNVMVEYYRAVPSLRSPFYMLKLIETYRQLLHPHLFESPIHYYTVLAKITDHLLQFFTSCAEARRSPFLLFAQAAYRHGKGRGKTHVDIDFVYEDDGTYTIRKLLLEDDQSFVRHYTQIAPAACQQTFGFYPNKIEFCSLLTGNRMVETPGTLQLILVT
;
A
#
# COMPACT_ATOMS: atom_id res chain seq x y z
N MET A 1 -2.24 13.87 -32.48
CA MET A 1 -1.66 15.20 -32.16
C MET A 1 -1.22 15.16 -30.70
N MET A 2 0.08 14.94 -30.47
CA MET A 2 0.69 14.84 -29.13
C MET A 2 0.68 16.21 -28.46
N LYS A 3 0.02 16.34 -27.30
CA LYS A 3 0.13 17.53 -26.45
C LYS A 3 1.17 17.23 -25.38
N ALA A 4 2.23 18.04 -25.41
CA ALA A 4 3.40 17.93 -24.58
C ALA A 4 3.08 17.88 -23.08
N MET A 5 3.72 16.94 -22.38
CA MET A 5 3.84 16.96 -20.93
C MET A 5 4.69 18.16 -20.54
N ILE A 6 4.03 19.23 -20.09
CA ILE A 6 4.71 20.26 -19.31
C ILE A 6 4.85 19.69 -17.90
N SER A 7 6.02 19.12 -17.63
CA SER A 7 6.48 18.82 -16.29
C SER A 7 6.55 20.11 -15.49
N HIS A 8 5.63 20.28 -14.53
CA HIS A 8 5.76 21.32 -13.50
C HIS A 8 6.53 20.71 -12.31
N GLU A 9 7.70 21.25 -12.02
CA GLU A 9 8.50 20.92 -10.84
C GLU A 9 7.73 21.25 -9.54
N GLY A 10 7.67 20.31 -8.60
CA GLY A 10 7.28 20.53 -7.20
C GLY A 10 5.78 20.42 -6.84
N GLY A 11 4.88 20.18 -7.79
CA GLY A 11 3.44 20.03 -7.52
C GLY A 11 3.06 18.65 -6.97
N THR A 12 2.19 18.60 -5.96
CA THR A 12 1.60 17.32 -5.51
C THR A 12 0.70 16.77 -6.61
N THR A 13 0.99 15.58 -7.15
CA THR A 13 0.10 14.94 -8.13
C THR A 13 -1.15 14.39 -7.42
N TRP A 14 -2.24 14.21 -8.16
CA TRP A 14 -3.45 13.60 -7.57
C TRP A 14 -3.15 12.21 -7.00
N GLN A 15 -2.25 11.42 -7.63
CA GLN A 15 -1.84 10.11 -7.11
C GLN A 15 -1.19 10.23 -5.72
N GLN A 16 -0.29 11.21 -5.54
CA GLN A 16 0.36 11.46 -4.26
C GLN A 16 -0.66 11.89 -3.19
N ALA A 17 -1.61 12.77 -3.56
CA ALA A 17 -2.69 13.19 -2.67
C ALA A 17 -3.59 12.01 -2.26
N VAL A 18 -4.00 11.16 -3.20
CA VAL A 18 -4.82 9.97 -2.94
C VAL A 18 -4.08 8.98 -2.05
N ARG A 19 -2.80 8.68 -2.31
CA ARG A 19 -1.97 7.82 -1.42
C ARG A 19 -1.90 8.36 0.00
N LYS A 20 -1.76 9.69 0.17
CA LYS A 20 -1.75 10.33 1.48
C LYS A 20 -3.10 10.19 2.20
N VAL A 21 -4.21 10.37 1.50
CA VAL A 21 -5.56 10.17 2.05
C VAL A 21 -5.77 8.73 2.49
N ILE A 22 -5.45 7.76 1.63
CA ILE A 22 -5.55 6.33 1.96
C ILE A 22 -4.71 6.02 3.20
N ARG A 23 -3.47 6.50 3.27
CA ARG A 23 -2.61 6.32 4.45
C ARG A 23 -3.29 6.82 5.72
N ASN A 24 -3.80 8.05 5.71
CA ASN A 24 -4.44 8.65 6.87
C ASN A 24 -5.72 7.89 7.29
N VAL A 25 -6.57 7.55 6.33
CA VAL A 25 -7.77 6.72 6.56
C VAL A 25 -7.40 5.42 7.24
N MET A 26 -6.44 4.69 6.68
CA MET A 26 -6.06 3.37 7.19
C MET A 26 -5.34 3.44 8.54
N VAL A 27 -4.55 4.48 8.80
CA VAL A 27 -3.96 4.73 10.12
C VAL A 27 -5.05 4.93 11.18
N GLU A 28 -6.04 5.80 10.95
CA GLU A 28 -7.12 6.01 11.92
C GLU A 28 -8.06 4.80 12.04
N TYR A 29 -8.27 4.07 10.95
CA TYR A 29 -9.07 2.85 10.97
C TYR A 29 -8.47 1.79 11.89
N TYR A 30 -7.16 1.56 11.78
CA TYR A 30 -6.46 0.58 12.60
C TYR A 30 -6.12 1.06 14.02
N ARG A 31 -6.13 2.37 14.29
CA ARG A 31 -6.07 2.92 15.66
C ARG A 31 -7.31 2.59 16.48
N ALA A 32 -8.48 2.47 15.85
CA ALA A 32 -9.69 2.03 16.55
C ALA A 32 -9.55 0.56 16.97
N VAL A 33 -10.16 0.22 18.12
CA VAL A 33 -10.26 -1.18 18.55
C VAL A 33 -11.08 -1.99 17.53
N PRO A 34 -10.80 -3.30 17.34
CA PRO A 34 -11.42 -4.09 16.29
C PRO A 34 -12.96 -4.07 16.27
N SER A 35 -13.62 -3.95 17.43
CA SER A 35 -15.08 -3.88 17.54
C SER A 35 -15.69 -2.61 16.95
N LEU A 36 -14.92 -1.54 16.77
CA LEU A 36 -15.36 -0.27 16.17
C LEU A 36 -15.04 -0.18 14.67
N ARG A 37 -14.23 -1.10 14.15
CA ARG A 37 -13.84 -1.17 12.74
C ARG A 37 -14.99 -1.72 11.89
N SER A 38 -15.82 -0.81 11.40
CA SER A 38 -16.99 -1.12 10.58
C SER A 38 -16.91 -0.45 9.20
N PRO A 39 -17.67 -0.94 8.20
CA PRO A 39 -17.84 -0.24 6.92
C PRO A 39 -18.25 1.22 7.09
N PHE A 40 -19.17 1.50 8.03
CA PHE A 40 -19.60 2.86 8.33
C PHE A 40 -18.45 3.73 8.88
N TYR A 41 -17.63 3.19 9.77
CA TYR A 41 -16.47 3.91 10.29
C TYR A 41 -15.44 4.21 9.19
N MET A 42 -15.18 3.25 8.29
CA MET A 42 -14.34 3.46 7.11
C MET A 42 -14.87 4.60 6.23
N LEU A 43 -16.17 4.60 5.91
CA LEU A 43 -16.81 5.67 5.13
C LEU A 43 -16.67 7.04 5.80
N LYS A 44 -16.86 7.11 7.12
CA LYS A 44 -16.69 8.36 7.88
C LYS A 44 -15.26 8.89 7.79
N LEU A 45 -14.26 8.01 7.87
CA LEU A 45 -12.85 8.39 7.74
C LEU A 45 -12.53 8.87 6.31
N ILE A 46 -13.03 8.17 5.29
CA ILE A 46 -12.87 8.59 3.89
C ILE A 46 -13.47 9.97 3.69
N GLU A 47 -14.69 10.21 4.15
CA GLU A 47 -15.36 11.52 4.08
C GLU A 47 -14.56 12.62 4.79
N THR A 48 -13.98 12.31 5.95
CA THR A 48 -13.16 13.25 6.72
C THR A 48 -11.90 13.65 5.96
N TYR A 49 -11.17 12.66 5.42
CA TYR A 49 -9.90 12.91 4.73
C TYR A 49 -10.05 13.31 3.26
N ARG A 50 -11.24 13.17 2.65
CA ARG A 50 -11.50 13.60 1.26
C ARG A 50 -11.21 15.08 1.03
N GLN A 51 -11.28 15.90 2.08
CA GLN A 51 -11.02 17.34 2.02
C GLN A 51 -9.58 17.67 1.57
N LEU A 52 -8.67 16.70 1.69
CA LEU A 52 -7.30 16.80 1.17
C LEU A 52 -7.21 16.51 -0.34
N LEU A 53 -8.29 16.04 -0.97
CA LEU A 53 -8.38 15.76 -2.41
C LEU A 53 -9.12 16.90 -3.10
N HIS A 54 -8.36 17.88 -3.57
CA HIS A 54 -8.92 18.98 -4.34
C HIS A 54 -9.22 18.53 -5.79
N PRO A 55 -10.45 18.76 -6.31
CA PRO A 55 -10.83 18.34 -7.66
C PRO A 55 -9.92 18.89 -8.77
N HIS A 56 -9.28 20.04 -8.57
CA HIS A 56 -8.37 20.66 -9.54
C HIS A 56 -7.08 19.86 -9.78
N LEU A 57 -6.74 18.90 -8.91
CA LEU A 57 -5.57 18.03 -9.09
C LEU A 57 -5.82 16.97 -10.18
N PHE A 58 -7.08 16.74 -10.52
CA PHE A 58 -7.52 15.67 -11.41
C PHE A 58 -7.78 16.22 -12.81
N GLU A 59 -7.77 15.33 -13.78
CA GLU A 59 -7.95 15.66 -15.19
C GLU A 59 -9.31 16.29 -15.49
N SER A 60 -10.34 15.91 -14.73
CA SER A 60 -11.69 16.45 -14.82
C SER A 60 -12.48 16.17 -13.54
N PRO A 61 -13.62 16.86 -13.31
CA PRO A 61 -14.53 16.52 -12.22
C PRO A 61 -15.01 15.05 -12.27
N ILE A 62 -15.23 14.50 -13.46
CA ILE A 62 -15.63 13.09 -13.64
C ILE A 62 -14.49 12.17 -13.19
N HIS A 63 -13.25 12.47 -13.56
CA HIS A 63 -12.09 11.69 -13.12
C HIS A 63 -11.96 11.72 -11.59
N TYR A 64 -12.12 12.89 -10.95
CA TYR A 64 -12.12 13.03 -9.50
C TYR A 64 -13.14 12.10 -8.82
N TYR A 65 -14.42 12.19 -9.21
CA TYR A 65 -15.45 11.36 -8.58
C TYR A 65 -15.31 9.87 -8.90
N THR A 66 -14.79 9.53 -10.08
CA THR A 66 -14.50 8.14 -10.45
C THR A 66 -13.41 7.55 -9.54
N VAL A 67 -12.32 8.28 -9.31
CA VAL A 67 -11.25 7.84 -8.40
C VAL A 67 -11.79 7.71 -6.97
N LEU A 68 -12.53 8.71 -6.49
CA LEU A 68 -13.09 8.69 -5.13
C LEU A 68 -14.04 7.50 -4.93
N ALA A 69 -14.90 7.20 -5.90
CA ALA A 69 -15.79 6.05 -5.85
C ALA A 69 -15.00 4.73 -5.81
N LYS A 70 -14.01 4.57 -6.69
CA LYS A 70 -13.18 3.36 -6.77
C LYS A 70 -12.38 3.09 -5.50
N ILE A 71 -11.70 4.11 -4.96
CA ILE A 71 -10.93 3.91 -3.71
C ILE A 71 -11.88 3.61 -2.55
N THR A 72 -13.07 4.20 -2.53
CA THR A 72 -14.06 3.94 -1.47
C THR A 72 -14.54 2.50 -1.52
N ASP A 73 -15.01 2.07 -2.69
CA ASP A 73 -15.53 0.72 -2.91
C ASP A 73 -14.49 -0.35 -2.57
N HIS A 74 -13.27 -0.21 -3.10
CA HIS A 74 -12.24 -1.22 -2.89
C HIS A 74 -11.62 -1.19 -1.49
N LEU A 75 -11.56 -0.04 -0.80
CA LEU A 75 -11.18 -0.02 0.62
C LEU A 75 -12.21 -0.77 1.47
N LEU A 76 -13.50 -0.58 1.19
CA LEU A 76 -14.55 -1.35 1.86
C LEU A 76 -14.38 -2.85 1.59
N GLN A 77 -14.24 -3.22 0.31
CA GLN A 77 -14.06 -4.60 -0.11
C GLN A 77 -12.88 -5.29 0.60
N PHE A 78 -11.73 -4.63 0.69
CA PHE A 78 -10.50 -5.25 1.20
C PHE A 78 -10.37 -5.28 2.73
N PHE A 79 -11.01 -4.36 3.47
CA PHE A 79 -10.70 -4.15 4.88
C PHE A 79 -11.88 -4.25 5.85
N THR A 80 -13.11 -4.40 5.35
CA THR A 80 -14.32 -4.29 6.20
C THR A 80 -15.12 -5.57 6.35
N SER A 81 -14.64 -6.69 5.78
CA SER A 81 -15.19 -8.00 6.12
C SER A 81 -15.00 -8.30 7.62
N CYS A 82 -15.87 -9.15 8.20
CA CYS A 82 -15.75 -9.51 9.62
C CYS A 82 -14.39 -10.09 10.00
N ALA A 83 -13.75 -10.84 9.09
CA ALA A 83 -12.41 -11.39 9.31
C ALA A 83 -11.34 -10.30 9.26
N GLU A 84 -11.40 -9.42 8.26
CA GLU A 84 -10.42 -8.35 8.07
C GLU A 84 -10.50 -7.29 9.17
N ALA A 85 -11.70 -6.90 9.61
CA ALA A 85 -11.89 -5.94 10.69
C ALA A 85 -11.28 -6.40 12.03
N ARG A 86 -11.28 -7.72 12.28
CA ARG A 86 -10.66 -8.32 13.48
C ARG A 86 -9.15 -8.43 13.39
N ARG A 87 -8.63 -8.62 12.18
CA ARG A 87 -7.18 -8.72 11.95
C ARG A 87 -6.53 -7.39 12.31
N SER A 88 -5.44 -7.44 13.07
CA SER A 88 -4.67 -6.24 13.42
C SER A 88 -3.25 -6.38 12.85
N PRO A 89 -2.75 -5.36 12.13
CA PRO A 89 -1.41 -5.43 11.57
C PRO A 89 -0.36 -5.38 12.68
N PHE A 90 0.64 -6.26 12.57
CA PHE A 90 1.87 -6.21 13.35
C PHE A 90 2.68 -4.94 13.02
N LEU A 91 2.74 -4.56 11.74
CA LEU A 91 3.31 -3.28 11.29
C LEU A 91 2.33 -2.53 10.40
N LEU A 92 2.25 -1.22 10.57
CA LEU A 92 1.38 -0.32 9.82
C LEU A 92 2.19 0.85 9.25
N PHE A 93 2.24 0.94 7.92
CA PHE A 93 2.95 1.95 7.13
C PHE A 93 4.39 2.21 7.58
N ALA A 94 5.14 1.13 7.79
CA ALA A 94 6.54 1.14 8.18
C ALA A 94 7.46 1.31 6.96
N GLN A 95 8.73 1.60 7.22
CA GLN A 95 9.76 1.67 6.20
C GLN A 95 10.88 0.68 6.51
N ALA A 96 11.15 -0.19 5.56
CA ALA A 96 12.24 -1.15 5.61
C ALA A 96 13.46 -0.63 4.85
N ALA A 97 14.62 -1.08 5.30
CA ALA A 97 15.93 -0.78 4.76
C ALA A 97 16.49 -2.01 4.05
N TYR A 98 16.74 -1.90 2.74
CA TYR A 98 17.52 -2.88 2.01
C TYR A 98 18.92 -2.34 1.74
N ARG A 99 19.93 -2.91 2.39
CA ARG A 99 21.32 -2.67 2.05
C ARG A 99 21.72 -3.61 0.94
N HIS A 100 22.20 -3.03 -0.15
CA HIS A 100 22.84 -3.78 -1.23
C HIS A 100 24.21 -4.30 -0.74
N GLY A 101 24.79 -5.26 -1.45
CA GLY A 101 26.14 -5.79 -1.15
C GLY A 101 27.20 -4.69 -1.01
N LYS A 102 28.37 -5.03 -0.45
CA LYS A 102 29.42 -4.06 -0.06
C LYS A 102 29.61 -2.94 -1.11
N GLY A 103 29.40 -1.69 -0.69
CA GLY A 103 29.61 -0.48 -1.50
C GLY A 103 28.42 0.01 -2.33
N ARG A 104 27.27 -0.67 -2.35
CA ARG A 104 26.14 -0.35 -3.26
C ARG A 104 24.98 0.46 -2.64
N GLY A 105 25.20 1.10 -1.49
CA GLY A 105 24.21 1.98 -0.85
C GLY A 105 23.01 1.24 -0.25
N LYS A 106 21.96 2.01 0.05
CA LYS A 106 20.75 1.53 0.75
C LYS A 106 19.50 2.03 0.02
N THR A 107 18.55 1.13 -0.20
CA THR A 107 17.21 1.44 -0.71
C THR A 107 16.21 1.37 0.44
N HIS A 108 15.28 2.31 0.49
CA HIS A 108 14.16 2.28 1.42
C HIS A 108 12.93 1.69 0.72
N VAL A 109 12.23 0.78 1.40
CA VAL A 109 11.07 0.07 0.89
C VAL A 109 9.90 0.33 1.83
N ASP A 110 8.82 0.89 1.28
CA ASP A 110 7.61 1.16 2.07
C ASP A 110 6.77 -0.10 2.25
N ILE A 111 6.41 -0.41 3.49
CA ILE A 111 5.61 -1.56 3.89
C ILE A 111 4.28 -1.04 4.45
N ASP A 112 3.17 -1.29 3.77
CA ASP A 112 1.88 -0.69 4.15
C ASP A 112 1.25 -1.45 5.33
N PHE A 113 1.19 -2.78 5.24
CA PHE A 113 0.73 -3.63 6.33
C PHE A 113 1.60 -4.88 6.42
N VAL A 114 1.87 -5.31 7.64
CA VAL A 114 2.34 -6.67 7.92
C VAL A 114 1.38 -7.28 8.90
N TYR A 115 0.93 -8.49 8.60
CA TYR A 115 0.16 -9.32 9.51
C TYR A 115 1.01 -10.51 9.92
N GLU A 116 0.94 -10.85 11.20
CA GLU A 116 1.53 -12.06 11.74
C GLU A 116 0.38 -13.03 12.04
N ASP A 117 0.41 -14.21 11.43
CA ASP A 117 -0.54 -15.28 11.66
C ASP A 117 0.26 -16.57 11.92
N ASP A 118 0.14 -17.12 13.13
CA ASP A 118 0.79 -18.38 13.56
C ASP A 118 2.31 -18.42 13.27
N GLY A 119 3.01 -17.31 13.55
CA GLY A 119 4.46 -17.19 13.35
C GLY A 119 4.87 -16.99 11.88
N THR A 120 3.92 -16.85 10.97
CA THR A 120 4.16 -16.51 9.56
C THR A 120 3.76 -15.07 9.27
N TYR A 121 4.50 -14.42 8.36
CA TYR A 121 4.30 -13.01 8.06
C TYR A 121 3.74 -12.81 6.65
N THR A 122 2.68 -12.01 6.55
CA THR A 122 2.09 -11.58 5.28
C THR A 122 2.26 -10.07 5.14
N ILE A 123 2.93 -9.61 4.08
CA ILE A 123 2.86 -8.21 3.67
C ILE A 123 1.55 -8.01 2.90
N ARG A 124 0.81 -6.94 3.18
CA ARG A 124 -0.20 -6.41 2.25
C ARG A 124 0.25 -5.05 1.75
N LYS A 125 0.34 -4.88 0.44
CA LYS A 125 0.75 -3.66 -0.25
C LYS A 125 -0.44 -3.08 -1.00
N LEU A 126 -0.71 -1.80 -0.79
CA LEU A 126 -1.71 -1.06 -1.55
C LEU A 126 -1.07 -0.47 -2.80
N LEU A 127 -1.76 -0.67 -3.93
CA LEU A 127 -1.45 -0.05 -5.20
C LEU A 127 -2.61 0.88 -5.55
N LEU A 128 -2.31 1.99 -6.23
CA LEU A 128 -3.40 2.75 -6.85
C LEU A 128 -3.93 1.99 -8.06
N GLU A 129 -3.04 1.52 -8.93
CA GLU A 129 -3.36 0.75 -10.11
C GLU A 129 -2.42 -0.45 -10.23
N ASP A 130 -2.79 -1.42 -11.07
CA ASP A 130 -1.98 -2.61 -11.31
C ASP A 130 -0.68 -2.25 -12.05
N ASP A 131 0.47 -2.59 -11.44
CA ASP A 131 1.79 -2.41 -12.05
C ASP A 131 2.62 -3.69 -11.86
N GLN A 132 2.67 -4.50 -12.90
CA GLN A 132 3.40 -5.78 -12.90
C GLN A 132 4.91 -5.60 -12.76
N SER A 133 5.47 -4.50 -13.23
CA SER A 133 6.90 -4.21 -13.08
C SER A 133 7.22 -3.85 -11.63
N PHE A 134 6.38 -3.03 -10.99
CA PHE A 134 6.50 -2.75 -9.56
C PHE A 134 6.34 -4.02 -8.72
N VAL A 135 5.32 -4.83 -8.98
CA VAL A 135 5.08 -6.09 -8.27
C VAL A 135 6.30 -6.98 -8.32
N ARG A 136 6.84 -7.26 -9.52
CA ARG A 136 8.02 -8.11 -9.68
C ARG A 136 9.21 -7.59 -8.88
N HIS A 137 9.48 -6.29 -8.97
CA HIS A 137 10.59 -5.68 -8.24
C HIS A 137 10.38 -5.71 -6.72
N TYR A 138 9.17 -5.38 -6.26
CA TYR A 138 8.80 -5.36 -4.85
C TYR A 138 8.92 -6.75 -4.22
N THR A 139 8.47 -7.80 -4.92
CA THR A 139 8.56 -9.20 -4.47
C THR A 139 10.01 -9.66 -4.29
N GLN A 140 10.96 -9.10 -5.04
CA GLN A 140 12.39 -9.42 -4.89
C GLN A 140 13.03 -8.71 -3.69
N ILE A 141 12.68 -7.45 -3.43
CA ILE A 141 13.41 -6.62 -2.45
C ILE A 141 12.76 -6.57 -1.08
N ALA A 142 11.41 -6.55 -1.00
CA ALA A 142 10.70 -6.30 0.24
C ALA A 142 10.93 -7.38 1.31
N PRO A 143 10.97 -8.69 0.98
CA PRO A 143 11.27 -9.73 1.96
C PRO A 143 12.66 -9.57 2.57
N ALA A 144 13.67 -9.31 1.74
CA ALA A 144 15.03 -9.09 2.21
C ALA A 144 15.17 -7.80 3.04
N ALA A 145 14.45 -6.73 2.67
CA ALA A 145 14.38 -5.51 3.46
C ALA A 145 13.76 -5.74 4.85
N CYS A 146 12.67 -6.53 4.91
CA CYS A 146 12.03 -6.90 6.18
C CYS A 146 12.97 -7.72 7.06
N GLN A 147 13.68 -8.70 6.48
CA GLN A 147 14.65 -9.50 7.22
C GLN A 147 15.76 -8.63 7.82
N GLN A 148 16.31 -7.68 7.04
CA GLN A 148 17.39 -6.81 7.50
C GLN A 148 16.94 -5.76 8.53
N THR A 149 15.68 -5.33 8.50
CA THR A 149 15.19 -4.21 9.34
C THR A 149 14.45 -4.70 10.57
N PHE A 150 13.61 -5.72 10.41
CA PHE A 150 12.67 -6.18 11.41
C PHE A 150 12.95 -7.62 11.89
N GLY A 151 13.86 -8.34 11.21
CA GLY A 151 14.30 -9.67 11.62
C GLY A 151 13.40 -10.83 11.18
N PHE A 152 12.30 -10.57 10.45
CA PHE A 152 11.43 -11.60 9.90
C PHE A 152 11.43 -11.63 8.37
N TYR A 153 11.10 -12.79 7.81
CA TYR A 153 10.93 -12.99 6.38
C TYR A 153 9.45 -13.30 6.06
N PRO A 154 8.77 -12.49 5.22
CA PRO A 154 7.39 -12.74 4.84
C PRO A 154 7.25 -13.92 3.89
N ASN A 155 6.27 -14.79 4.14
CA ASN A 155 5.97 -15.95 3.31
C ASN A 155 5.03 -15.60 2.14
N LYS A 156 4.36 -14.44 2.24
CA LYS A 156 3.33 -14.02 1.29
C LYS A 156 3.31 -12.50 1.18
N ILE A 157 3.08 -12.02 -0.04
CA ILE A 157 2.80 -10.61 -0.34
C ILE A 157 1.45 -10.54 -1.05
N GLU A 158 0.54 -9.75 -0.51
CA GLU A 158 -0.77 -9.48 -1.09
C GLU A 158 -0.77 -8.05 -1.66
N PHE A 159 -0.98 -7.92 -2.97
CA PHE A 159 -1.13 -6.63 -3.63
C PHE A 159 -2.61 -6.34 -3.84
N CYS A 160 -3.07 -5.17 -3.39
CA CYS A 160 -4.45 -4.73 -3.50
C CYS A 160 -4.51 -3.42 -4.31
N SER A 161 -5.04 -3.47 -5.53
CA SER A 161 -5.19 -2.32 -6.40
C SER A 161 -6.52 -1.60 -6.17
N LEU A 162 -6.45 -0.32 -5.83
CA LEU A 162 -7.62 0.46 -5.40
C LEU A 162 -8.39 1.10 -6.57
N LEU A 163 -7.84 1.15 -7.79
CA LEU A 163 -8.56 1.63 -8.97
C LEU A 163 -9.13 0.51 -9.83
N THR A 164 -8.70 -0.73 -9.63
CA THR A 164 -9.18 -1.90 -10.38
C THR A 164 -9.90 -2.93 -9.51
N GLY A 165 -9.70 -2.91 -8.20
CA GLY A 165 -10.28 -3.90 -7.29
C GLY A 165 -9.57 -5.25 -7.32
N ASN A 166 -8.46 -5.34 -8.08
CA ASN A 166 -7.70 -6.56 -8.21
C ASN A 166 -6.91 -6.86 -6.93
N ARG A 167 -6.90 -8.15 -6.57
CA ARG A 167 -6.03 -8.70 -5.54
C ARG A 167 -5.13 -9.75 -6.15
N MET A 168 -3.82 -9.58 -5.97
CA MET A 168 -2.81 -10.53 -6.40
C MET A 168 -2.03 -11.02 -5.19
N VAL A 169 -1.64 -12.30 -5.21
CA VAL A 169 -0.91 -12.92 -4.13
C VAL A 169 0.36 -13.53 -4.70
N GLU A 170 1.49 -13.08 -4.18
CA GLU A 170 2.82 -13.58 -4.52
C GLU A 170 3.40 -14.31 -3.32
N THR A 171 4.01 -15.46 -3.56
CA THR A 171 4.86 -16.14 -2.59
C THR A 171 6.30 -15.78 -2.93
N PRO A 172 7.02 -15.02 -2.09
CA PRO A 172 8.44 -14.79 -2.30
C PRO A 172 9.15 -16.13 -2.47
N GLY A 173 9.75 -16.33 -3.64
CA GLY A 173 10.58 -17.52 -3.85
C GLY A 173 11.72 -17.50 -2.84
N THR A 174 12.05 -18.67 -2.27
CA THR A 174 13.29 -18.87 -1.53
C THR A 174 14.45 -18.67 -2.50
N LEU A 175 14.85 -17.42 -2.75
CA LEU A 175 16.12 -17.14 -3.38
C LEU A 175 17.15 -17.70 -2.41
N GLN A 176 17.74 -18.84 -2.81
CA GLN A 176 18.98 -19.33 -2.25
C GLN A 176 19.87 -18.12 -2.09
N LEU A 177 20.26 -17.84 -0.84
CA LEU A 177 21.39 -16.99 -0.54
C LEU A 177 22.54 -17.51 -1.40
N ILE A 178 22.76 -16.89 -2.56
CA ILE A 178 24.08 -16.91 -3.17
C ILE A 178 24.93 -16.12 -2.17
N LEU A 179 25.46 -16.87 -1.21
CA LEU A 179 26.64 -16.51 -0.46
C LEU A 179 27.72 -16.28 -1.52
N VAL A 180 27.81 -15.05 -2.01
CA VAL A 180 29.06 -14.59 -2.59
C VAL A 180 29.95 -14.34 -1.37
N THR A 181 30.72 -15.37 -1.05
CA THR A 181 31.92 -15.32 -0.19
C THR A 181 32.81 -14.16 -0.59
#